data_AF-W9GVI3-F1
#
_entry.id   AF-W9GVI3-F1
#
_cell.length_a   1.000
_cell.length_b   1.000
_cell.length_c   1.000
_cell.angle_alpha   90.00
_cell.angle_beta   90.00
_cell.angle_gamma   90.00
#
_symmetry.space_group_name_H-M   'P 1'
#
loop_
_entity.id
_entity.type
_entity.pdbx_description
1 polymer ?
#
loop_
_entity_poly.entity_id
_entity_poly.type
_entity_poly.pdbx_seq_one_letter_code
_entity_poly.pdbx_strand_id
1 'polypeptide(L)'
;MVVGRRYLIRQSTGDLIELSHRDFDRADDRIAPIAGLAGRCVEMVSVVVVESPDLTPVVSDVAFTKVYFDNDGFIDVSKRDLMIRLMVESCADQRSQVAPPLDPQSLVVFAHKARGRLNREFRWRPDPAVVSEVLHRFDLPVSNGLGQRLLAMSRTLH
;
A
#
# COMPACT_ATOMS: atom_id res chain seq x y z
N MET A 1 -11.82 2.39 -19.16
CA MET A 1 -10.79 1.91 -18.22
C MET A 1 -11.36 2.02 -16.82
N VAL A 2 -11.54 0.90 -16.14
CA VAL A 2 -12.01 0.84 -14.76
C VAL A 2 -10.82 0.49 -13.88
N VAL A 3 -10.68 1.16 -12.74
CA VAL A 3 -9.62 0.88 -11.76
C VAL A 3 -10.28 0.40 -10.47
N GLY A 4 -10.08 -0.87 -10.15
CA GLY A 4 -10.56 -1.49 -8.92
C GLY A 4 -9.46 -1.55 -7.87
N ARG A 5 -9.87 -1.58 -6.59
CA ARG A 5 -8.98 -1.86 -5.46
C ARG A 5 -9.50 -3.06 -4.69
N ARG A 6 -8.59 -3.97 -4.33
CA ARG A 6 -8.87 -5.10 -3.46
C ARG A 6 -7.92 -5.06 -2.27
N TYR A 7 -8.44 -5.39 -1.10
CA TYR A 7 -7.67 -5.36 0.14
C TYR A 7 -7.67 -6.75 0.77
N LEU A 8 -6.50 -7.22 1.17
CA LEU A 8 -6.38 -8.36 2.09
C LEU A 8 -5.81 -7.84 3.40
N ILE A 9 -6.31 -8.35 4.52
CA ILE A 9 -5.72 -8.10 5.84
C ILE A 9 -5.27 -9.41 6.45
N ARG A 10 -4.14 -9.37 7.15
CA ARG A 10 -3.66 -10.49 7.95
C ARG A 10 -4.37 -10.51 9.30
N GLN A 11 -5.03 -11.62 9.59
CA GLN A 11 -5.63 -11.87 10.90
C GLN A 11 -4.56 -12.26 11.93
N SER A 12 -4.95 -12.25 13.21
CA SER A 12 -4.10 -12.73 14.31
C SER A 12 -3.75 -14.21 14.20
N THR A 13 -4.56 -15.01 13.48
CA THR A 13 -4.28 -16.41 13.17
C THR A 13 -3.14 -16.57 12.15
N GLY A 14 -2.79 -15.50 11.45
CA GLY A 14 -1.80 -15.48 10.37
C GLY A 14 -2.42 -15.52 8.98
N ASP A 15 -3.71 -15.86 8.86
CA ASP A 15 -4.42 -15.98 7.58
C ASP A 15 -4.67 -14.62 6.93
N LEU A 16 -4.61 -14.58 5.60
CA LEU A 16 -5.10 -13.46 4.82
C LEU A 16 -6.60 -13.60 4.56
N ILE A 17 -7.36 -12.55 4.84
CA ILE A 17 -8.77 -12.46 4.49
C ILE A 17 -9.05 -11.23 3.65
N GLU A 18 -10.09 -11.29 2.83
CA GLU A 18 -10.52 -10.13 2.05
C GLU A 18 -11.21 -9.11 2.96
N LEU A 19 -10.78 -7.86 2.84
CA LEU A 19 -11.47 -6.71 3.41
C LEU A 19 -12.25 -6.02 2.30
N SER A 20 -13.55 -5.88 2.50
CA SER A 20 -14.45 -5.15 1.62
C SER A 20 -13.92 -3.74 1.36
N HIS A 21 -13.72 -3.38 0.10
CA HIS A 21 -13.29 -2.03 -0.28
C HIS A 21 -14.27 -0.97 0.24
N ARG A 22 -15.58 -1.28 0.19
CA ARG A 22 -16.63 -0.38 0.68
C ARG A 22 -16.55 -0.16 2.17
N ASP A 23 -16.26 -1.20 2.95
CA ASP A 23 -16.15 -1.06 4.41
C ASP A 23 -14.88 -0.31 4.79
N PHE A 24 -13.78 -0.56 4.08
CA PHE A 24 -12.55 0.20 4.24
C PHE A 24 -12.75 1.69 3.95
N ASP A 25 -13.33 2.03 2.80
CA ASP A 25 -13.56 3.42 2.39
C ASP A 25 -14.51 4.12 3.38
N ARG A 26 -15.56 3.45 3.85
CA ARG A 26 -16.45 4.00 4.89
C ARG A 26 -15.75 4.19 6.24
N ALA A 27 -14.81 3.33 6.60
CA ALA A 27 -14.01 3.51 7.80
C ALA A 27 -13.00 4.65 7.66
N ASP A 28 -12.45 4.86 6.46
CA ASP A 28 -11.54 5.97 6.14
C ASP A 28 -12.28 7.33 6.13
N ASP A 29 -13.47 7.36 5.53
CA ASP A 29 -14.36 8.53 5.47
C ASP A 29 -15.07 8.83 6.79
N ARG A 30 -14.81 8.04 7.85
CA ARG A 30 -15.47 8.10 9.16
C ARG A 30 -17.00 7.98 9.09
N ILE A 31 -17.50 7.25 8.11
CA ILE A 31 -18.94 6.97 7.90
C ILE A 31 -19.40 5.78 8.73
N ALA A 32 -18.62 4.70 8.78
CA ALA A 32 -18.94 3.51 9.58
C ALA A 32 -17.66 2.78 10.01
N PRO A 33 -17.55 2.37 11.29
CA PRO A 33 -16.36 1.68 11.79
C PRO A 33 -16.36 0.20 11.41
N ILE A 34 -15.17 -0.39 11.39
CA ILE A 34 -14.98 -1.84 11.33
C ILE A 34 -14.66 -2.33 12.75
N ALA A 35 -15.70 -2.67 13.51
CA ALA A 35 -15.58 -2.98 14.95
C ALA A 35 -14.54 -4.06 15.27
N GLY A 36 -14.40 -5.09 14.42
CA GLY A 36 -13.39 -6.15 14.61
C GLY A 36 -11.93 -5.70 14.47
N LEU A 37 -11.70 -4.46 14.01
CA LEU A 37 -10.40 -3.84 13.83
C LEU A 37 -10.10 -2.72 14.83
N ALA A 38 -11.03 -2.40 15.74
CA ALA A 38 -10.86 -1.36 16.75
C ALA A 38 -9.54 -1.47 17.54
N GLY A 39 -8.76 -0.38 17.56
CA GLY A 39 -7.48 -0.25 18.25
C GLY A 39 -6.34 -1.08 17.65
N ARG A 40 -6.53 -1.68 16.46
CA ARG A 40 -5.56 -2.61 15.87
C ARG A 40 -4.68 -1.92 14.83
N CYS A 41 -3.42 -2.33 14.82
CA CYS A 41 -2.54 -2.18 13.67
C CYS A 41 -2.61 -3.49 12.86
N VAL A 42 -3.03 -3.42 11.60
CA VAL A 42 -3.17 -4.59 10.72
C VAL A 42 -2.17 -4.54 9.59
N GLU A 43 -1.66 -5.71 9.24
CA GLU A 43 -0.87 -5.92 8.02
C GLU A 43 -1.85 -6.07 6.84
N MET A 44 -1.76 -5.18 5.87
CA MET A 44 -2.68 -5.08 4.74
C MET A 44 -1.93 -5.20 3.42
N VAL A 45 -2.51 -5.95 2.49
CA VAL A 45 -2.17 -5.96 1.07
C VAL A 45 -3.18 -5.10 0.33
N SER A 46 -2.73 -4.09 -0.40
CA SER A 46 -3.55 -3.35 -1.36
C SER A 46 -3.18 -3.77 -2.76
N VAL A 47 -4.17 -4.14 -3.55
CA VAL A 47 -3.99 -4.55 -4.95
C VAL A 47 -4.81 -3.64 -5.84
N VAL A 48 -4.14 -3.05 -6.82
CA VAL A 48 -4.78 -2.22 -7.85
C VAL A 48 -4.94 -3.07 -9.12
N VAL A 49 -6.18 -3.19 -9.56
CA VAL A 49 -6.55 -3.92 -10.78
C VAL A 49 -7.04 -2.90 -11.81
N VAL A 50 -6.51 -2.99 -13.02
CA VAL A 50 -6.91 -2.14 -14.15
C VAL A 50 -7.62 -3.00 -15.17
N GLU A 51 -8.83 -2.60 -15.54
CA GLU A 51 -9.66 -3.25 -16.54
C GLU A 51 -9.86 -2.31 -17.73
N SER A 52 -9.69 -2.86 -18.93
CA SER A 52 -9.99 -2.17 -20.20
C SER A 52 -10.98 -3.03 -20.99
N PRO A 53 -11.93 -2.44 -21.74
CA PRO A 53 -12.97 -3.20 -22.46
C PRO A 53 -12.42 -4.32 -23.36
N ASP A 54 -11.22 -4.11 -23.92
CA ASP A 54 -10.60 -5.01 -24.89
C ASP A 54 -9.40 -5.80 -24.33
N LEU A 55 -9.14 -5.71 -23.01
CA LEU A 55 -7.99 -6.36 -22.38
C LEU A 55 -8.39 -7.14 -21.13
N THR A 56 -7.71 -8.26 -20.91
CA THR A 56 -7.79 -8.99 -19.64
C THR A 56 -7.46 -8.05 -18.47
N PRO A 57 -8.23 -8.09 -17.36
CA PRO A 57 -7.87 -7.38 -16.14
C PRO A 57 -6.42 -7.69 -15.74
N VAL A 58 -5.66 -6.66 -15.39
CA VAL A 58 -4.26 -6.81 -14.98
C VAL A 58 -4.04 -6.22 -13.60
N VAL A 59 -3.18 -6.87 -12.82
CA VAL A 59 -2.67 -6.28 -11.58
C VAL A 59 -1.62 -5.24 -11.94
N SER A 60 -1.93 -3.98 -11.66
CA SER A 60 -1.03 -2.85 -11.92
C SER A 60 -0.13 -2.56 -10.73
N ASP A 61 -0.62 -2.74 -9.50
CA ASP A 61 0.17 -2.50 -8.28
C ASP A 61 -0.21 -3.43 -7.13
N VAL A 62 0.78 -3.74 -6.30
CA VAL A 62 0.62 -4.50 -5.05
C VAL A 62 1.46 -3.82 -3.97
N ALA A 63 0.82 -3.40 -2.89
CA ALA A 63 1.48 -2.74 -1.77
C ALA A 63 1.24 -3.50 -0.46
N PHE A 64 2.31 -3.70 0.30
CA PHE A 64 2.29 -4.32 1.63
C PHE A 64 2.49 -3.24 2.68
N THR A 65 1.43 -2.92 3.42
CA THR A 65 1.41 -1.78 4.34
C THR A 65 0.79 -2.13 5.68
N LYS A 66 1.14 -1.37 6.72
CA LYS A 66 0.47 -1.40 8.01
C LYS A 66 -0.60 -0.31 8.04
N VAL A 67 -1.81 -0.68 8.41
CA VAL A 67 -2.94 0.24 8.60
C VAL A 67 -3.32 0.28 10.07
N TYR A 68 -3.57 1.47 10.58
CA TYR A 68 -3.88 1.71 11.97
C TYR A 68 -5.35 2.10 12.10
N PHE A 69 -6.05 1.41 12.98
CA PHE A 69 -7.42 1.72 13.35
C PHE A 69 -7.45 2.38 14.73
N ASP A 70 -8.29 3.41 14.89
CA ASP A 70 -8.56 4.02 16.17
C ASP A 70 -9.39 3.09 17.08
N ASN A 71 -9.58 3.48 18.33
CA ASN A 71 -10.28 2.66 19.33
C ASN A 71 -11.74 2.37 18.98
N ASP A 72 -12.31 3.11 18.03
CA ASP A 72 -13.69 2.92 17.58
C ASP A 72 -13.76 2.04 16.31
N GLY A 73 -12.62 1.76 15.67
CA GLY A 73 -12.54 0.95 14.45
C GLY A 73 -12.62 1.76 13.16
N PHE A 74 -12.40 3.08 13.21
CA PHE A 74 -12.13 3.88 12.01
C PHE A 74 -10.64 3.87 11.69
N ILE A 75 -10.27 4.30 10.48
CA ILE A 75 -8.86 4.54 10.17
C ILE A 75 -8.34 5.68 11.05
N ASP A 76 -7.21 5.47 11.72
CA ASP A 76 -6.57 6.49 12.54
C ASP A 76 -6.13 7.66 11.64
N VAL A 77 -6.81 8.79 11.80
CA VAL A 77 -6.61 10.00 10.98
C VAL A 77 -5.18 10.51 11.09
N SER A 78 -4.58 10.46 12.29
CA SER A 78 -3.21 10.96 12.49
C SER A 78 -2.19 10.09 11.76
N LYS A 79 -2.38 8.77 11.78
CA LYS A 79 -1.54 7.82 11.04
C LYS A 79 -1.75 7.92 9.55
N ARG A 80 -3.00 8.03 9.08
CA ARG A 80 -3.33 8.23 7.66
C ARG A 80 -2.72 9.50 7.11
N ASP A 81 -2.93 10.64 7.77
CA ASP A 81 -2.44 11.93 7.31
C ASP A 81 -0.91 11.97 7.33
N LEU A 82 -0.28 11.32 8.31
CA LEU A 82 1.16 11.12 8.33
C LEU A 82 1.63 10.28 7.14
N MET A 83 0.95 9.17 6.84
CA MET A 83 1.28 8.31 5.70
C MET A 83 1.19 9.08 4.38
N ILE A 84 0.07 9.78 4.13
CA ILE A 84 -0.15 10.59 2.92
C ILE A 84 0.94 11.65 2.79
N ARG A 85 1.21 12.39 3.87
CA ARG A 85 2.26 13.42 3.88
C ARG A 85 3.62 12.83 3.50
N LEU A 86 4.02 11.75 4.17
CA LEU A 86 5.30 11.11 3.90
C LEU A 86 5.37 10.54 2.47
N MET A 87 4.26 10.02 1.91
CA MET A 87 4.20 9.61 0.50
C MET A 87 4.45 10.80 -0.43
N VAL A 88 3.81 11.94 -0.19
CA VAL A 88 4.01 13.17 -0.97
C VAL A 88 5.44 13.68 -0.87
N GLU A 89 6.01 13.71 0.34
CA GLU A 89 7.38 14.13 0.62
C GLU A 89 8.42 13.20 -0.01
N SER A 90 8.14 11.90 -0.07
CA SER A 90 9.02 10.89 -0.65
C SER A 90 9.25 11.03 -2.16
N CYS A 91 8.44 11.84 -2.83
CA CYS A 91 8.52 12.11 -4.27
C CYS A 91 9.05 13.53 -4.58
N ALA A 92 9.51 14.29 -3.58
CA ALA A 92 9.92 15.68 -3.76
C ALA A 92 11.11 15.86 -4.72
N ASP A 93 12.06 14.93 -4.69
CA ASP A 93 13.24 14.89 -5.58
C ASP A 93 12.87 14.66 -7.06
N GLN A 94 11.82 13.88 -7.32
CA GLN A 94 11.34 13.59 -8.68
C GLN A 94 10.57 14.77 -9.30
N ARG A 95 9.81 15.53 -8.49
CA ARG A 95 9.07 16.73 -8.96
C ARG A 95 9.97 17.91 -9.30
N SER A 96 11.18 17.94 -8.72
CA SER A 96 12.16 19.02 -8.92
C SER A 96 12.73 19.06 -10.35
N GLN A 97 12.51 18.03 -11.15
CA GLN A 97 12.91 18.01 -12.57
C GLN A 97 12.05 18.93 -13.46
N VAL A 98 10.93 19.46 -12.94
CA VAL A 98 9.94 20.23 -13.70
C VAL A 98 9.98 21.75 -13.40
N ALA A 99 10.71 22.20 -12.36
CA ALA A 99 10.80 23.61 -11.96
C ALA A 99 12.23 23.99 -11.51
N PRO A 100 12.69 25.25 -11.67
CA PRO A 100 14.03 25.65 -11.26
C PRO A 100 14.17 25.53 -9.73
N PRO A 101 15.28 24.96 -9.21
CA PRO A 101 15.27 24.37 -7.88
C PRO A 101 15.54 25.37 -6.75
N LEU A 102 14.81 25.20 -5.63
CA LEU A 102 15.40 25.28 -4.30
C LEU A 102 16.37 24.10 -4.15
N ASP A 103 17.58 24.34 -3.64
CA ASP A 103 18.71 23.39 -3.50
C ASP A 103 18.36 21.89 -3.72
N PRO A 104 18.69 21.31 -4.90
CA PRO A 104 18.34 19.94 -5.25
C PRO A 104 18.84 18.89 -4.25
N GLN A 105 20.00 19.14 -3.61
CA GLN A 105 20.56 18.21 -2.63
C GLN A 105 19.68 18.15 -1.37
N SER A 106 19.15 19.28 -0.93
CA SER A 106 18.20 19.34 0.19
C SER A 106 16.92 18.55 -0.08
N LEU A 107 16.40 18.58 -1.32
CA LEU A 107 15.19 17.84 -1.70
C LEU A 107 15.41 16.33 -1.77
N VAL A 108 16.58 15.88 -2.23
CA VAL A 108 16.97 14.46 -2.20
C VAL A 108 17.07 13.94 -0.76
N VAL A 109 17.75 14.68 0.12
CA VAL A 109 17.90 14.31 1.53
C VAL A 109 16.53 14.27 2.23
N PHE A 110 15.67 15.24 1.93
CA PHE A 110 14.31 15.31 2.46
C PHE A 110 13.46 14.10 2.01
N ALA A 111 13.42 13.83 0.70
CA ALA A 111 12.71 12.68 0.15
C ALA A 111 13.23 11.34 0.71
N HIS A 112 14.55 11.21 0.88
CA HIS A 112 15.15 10.02 1.49
C HIS A 112 14.71 9.82 2.95
N LYS A 113 14.71 10.89 3.76
CA LYS A 113 14.22 10.83 5.15
C LYS A 113 12.74 10.43 5.22
N ALA A 114 11.91 10.96 4.32
CA ALA A 114 10.50 10.59 4.22
C ALA A 114 10.32 9.10 3.87
N ARG A 115 11.04 8.60 2.86
CA ARG A 115 11.08 7.15 2.50
C ARG A 115 11.52 6.29 3.69
N GLY A 116 12.53 6.74 4.45
CA GLY A 116 13.00 6.05 5.65
C GLY A 116 11.97 6.00 6.78
N ARG A 117 11.16 7.05 6.97
CA ARG A 117 10.03 7.03 7.91
C ARG A 117 8.88 6.16 7.43
N LEU A 118 8.48 6.27 6.16
CA LEU A 118 7.47 5.37 5.57
C LEU A 118 7.83 3.90 5.78
N ASN A 119 9.08 3.55 5.47
CA ASN A 119 9.58 2.18 5.62
C ASN A 119 9.60 1.68 7.06
N ARG A 120 9.78 2.55 8.05
CA ARG A 120 9.80 2.14 9.46
C ARG A 120 8.39 2.01 10.04
N GLU A 121 7.53 2.96 9.71
CA GLU A 121 6.21 3.07 10.32
C GLU A 121 5.18 2.20 9.59
N PHE A 122 5.12 2.29 8.26
CA PHE A 122 4.00 1.78 7.47
C PHE A 122 4.35 0.59 6.59
N ARG A 123 5.63 0.24 6.43
CA ARG A 123 5.99 -0.92 5.61
C ARG A 123 5.76 -2.21 6.37
N TRP A 124 5.02 -3.10 5.74
CA TRP A 124 5.03 -4.51 6.08
C TRP A 124 6.02 -5.24 5.16
N ARG A 125 6.82 -6.14 5.75
CA ARG A 125 7.76 -7.00 5.02
C ARG A 125 7.25 -8.45 5.17
N PRO A 126 6.32 -8.89 4.32
CA PRO A 126 5.82 -10.26 4.38
C PRO A 126 6.95 -11.25 4.08
N ASP A 127 6.81 -12.47 4.59
CA ASP A 127 7.65 -13.59 4.17
C ASP A 127 7.29 -14.03 2.73
N PRO A 128 8.16 -14.80 2.06
CA PRO A 128 7.92 -15.28 0.70
C PRO A 128 6.65 -16.09 0.51
N ALA A 129 6.21 -16.83 1.53
CA ALA A 129 5.01 -17.66 1.43
C ALA A 129 3.77 -16.78 1.33
N VAL A 130 3.69 -15.72 2.16
CA VAL A 130 2.62 -14.72 2.09
C VAL A 130 2.61 -13.99 0.75
N VAL A 131 3.77 -13.63 0.21
CA VAL A 131 3.83 -13.01 -1.14
C VAL A 131 3.31 -13.98 -2.20
N SER A 132 3.71 -15.25 -2.13
CA SER A 132 3.27 -16.28 -3.07
C SER A 132 1.76 -16.52 -2.98
N GLU A 133 1.21 -16.59 -1.76
CA GLU A 133 -0.23 -16.71 -1.52
C GLU A 133 -1.00 -15.55 -2.14
N VAL A 134 -0.53 -14.30 -1.94
CA VAL A 134 -1.14 -13.10 -2.54
C VAL A 134 -1.19 -13.23 -4.06
N LEU A 135 -0.07 -13.57 -4.69
CA LEU A 135 -0.01 -13.71 -6.15
C LEU A 135 -0.94 -14.81 -6.67
N HIS A 136 -1.00 -15.95 -5.98
CA HIS A 136 -1.93 -17.04 -6.31
C HIS A 136 -3.39 -16.64 -6.16
N ARG A 137 -3.73 -15.88 -5.10
CA ARG A 137 -5.11 -15.49 -4.82
C ARG A 137 -5.65 -14.47 -5.81
N PHE A 138 -4.77 -13.64 -6.37
CA PHE A 138 -5.16 -12.67 -7.37
C PHE A 138 -5.13 -13.20 -8.80
N ASP A 139 -4.48 -14.33 -9.09
CA ASP A 139 -4.45 -15.11 -10.37
C ASP A 139 -4.73 -14.31 -11.67
N LEU A 140 -4.21 -13.09 -11.73
CA LEU A 140 -4.41 -12.15 -12.82
C LEU A 140 -3.05 -11.86 -13.44
N PRO A 141 -2.98 -11.69 -14.77
CA PRO A 141 -1.75 -11.30 -15.42
C PRO A 141 -1.19 -10.02 -14.79
N VAL A 142 0.06 -10.11 -14.36
CA VAL A 142 0.77 -9.01 -13.72
C VAL A 142 1.31 -8.09 -14.80
N SER A 143 1.12 -6.77 -14.66
CA SER A 143 1.73 -5.83 -15.61
C SER A 143 3.26 -5.97 -15.65
N ASN A 144 3.86 -5.83 -16.83
CA ASN A 144 5.30 -6.06 -17.04
C ASN A 144 6.22 -5.30 -16.06
N GLY A 145 5.82 -4.11 -15.62
CA GLY A 145 6.56 -3.31 -14.64
C GLY A 145 6.45 -3.83 -13.20
N LEU A 146 5.32 -4.43 -12.82
CA LEU A 146 5.13 -5.03 -11.50
C LEU A 146 5.85 -6.37 -11.39
N GLY A 147 5.87 -7.17 -12.48
CA GLY A 147 6.58 -8.45 -12.53
C GLY A 147 8.06 -8.31 -12.14
N GLN A 148 8.74 -7.26 -12.64
CA GLN A 148 10.13 -6.97 -12.29
C GLN A 148 10.31 -6.55 -10.82
N ARG A 149 9.37 -5.77 -10.25
CA ARG A 149 9.41 -5.34 -8.84
C ARG A 149 9.18 -6.50 -7.87
N LEU A 150 8.22 -7.37 -8.16
CA LEU A 150 7.94 -8.55 -7.35
C LEU A 150 9.10 -9.55 -7.39
N LEU A 151 9.72 -9.74 -8.55
CA LEU A 151 10.95 -10.54 -8.69
C LEU A 151 12.15 -9.95 -7.94
N ALA A 152 12.27 -8.61 -7.85
CA ALA A 152 13.31 -7.97 -7.06
C ALA A 152 13.09 -8.16 -5.55
N MET A 153 11.82 -8.17 -5.11
CA MET A 153 11.44 -8.43 -3.71
C MET A 153 11.70 -9.88 -3.28
N SER A 154 11.55 -10.86 -4.18
CA SER A 154 11.88 -12.26 -3.89
C SER A 154 13.38 -12.56 -3.94
N ARG A 155 14.17 -11.83 -4.75
CA ARG A 155 15.63 -12.03 -4.88
C ARG A 155 16.48 -11.38 -3.79
N THR A 156 15.95 -10.44 -3.00
CA THR A 156 16.70 -9.79 -1.89
C THR A 156 16.75 -10.63 -0.60
N LEU A 157 16.40 -11.92 -0.68
CA LEU A 157 16.28 -12.85 0.45
C LEU A 157 17.29 -14.02 0.40
N HIS A 158 18.36 -13.89 -0.40
CA HIS A 158 19.51 -14.80 -0.39
C HIS A 158 20.77 -14.09 0.05
#